data_AF-A0A1F7WI89-F1
#
_entry.id   AF-A0A1F7WI89-F1
#
_cell.length_a   1.000
_cell.length_b   1.000
_cell.length_c   1.000
_cell.angle_alpha   90.00
_cell.angle_beta   90.00
_cell.angle_gamma   90.00
#
_symmetry.space_group_name_H-M   'P 1'
#
loop_
_entity.id
_entity.type
_entity.pdbx_description
1 polymer ?
#
loop_
_entity_poly.entity_id
_entity_poly.type
_entity_poly.pdbx_seq_one_letter_code
_entity_poly.pdbx_strand_id
1 'polypeptide(L)' 'MNKSLKVKLIKLPTQRWRDYKSLRLRALKEEPFAFGTSYEEEKNKVDKFWIAQRVSYGKN' A
#
# COMPACT_ATOMS: atom_id res chain seq x y z
N MET A 1 21.09 16.24 -19.93
CA MET A 1 19.66 16.59 -20.06
C MET A 1 18.91 16.02 -18.86
N ASN A 2 18.55 16.85 -17.88
CA ASN A 2 17.76 16.39 -16.72
C ASN A 2 16.29 16.34 -17.11
N LYS A 3 15.80 15.15 -17.43
CA LYS A 3 14.38 14.89 -17.70
C LYS A 3 13.64 14.99 -16.36
N SER A 4 13.04 16.14 -16.08
CA SER A 4 12.19 16.32 -14.89
C SER A 4 11.04 15.32 -14.98
N LEU A 5 11.04 14.31 -14.11
CA LEU A 5 9.95 13.33 -14.02
C LEU A 5 8.70 14.06 -13.56
N LYS A 6 7.66 14.09 -14.41
CA LYS A 6 6.35 14.61 -14.03
C LYS A 6 5.69 13.58 -13.11
N VAL A 7 5.80 13.78 -11.80
CA VAL A 7 5.11 12.95 -10.80
C VAL A 7 3.71 13.50 -10.59
N LYS A 8 2.70 12.63 -10.65
CA LYS A 8 1.31 12.98 -10.30
C LYS A 8 0.91 12.22 -9.05
N LEU A 9 0.56 12.96 -8.00
CA LEU A 9 -0.05 12.38 -6.80
C LEU A 9 -1.52 12.06 -7.10
N ILE A 10 -1.93 10.83 -6.81
CA ILE A 10 -3.31 10.37 -6.99
C ILE A 10 -3.83 9.69 -5.73
N LYS A 11 -5.13 9.83 -5.44
CA LYS A 11 -5.81 8.98 -4.45
C LYS A 11 -6.13 7.66 -5.13
N LEU A 12 -5.57 6.56 -4.61
CA LEU A 12 -5.83 5.23 -5.17
C LEU A 12 -7.29 4.80 -4.88
N PRO A 13 -8.11 4.43 -5.87
CA PRO A 13 -9.48 3.96 -5.64
C PRO A 13 -9.53 2.71 -4.76
N THR A 14 -10.62 2.50 -4.02
CA THR A 14 -10.81 1.32 -3.15
C THR A 14 -10.81 0.02 -3.93
N GLN A 15 -11.28 0.04 -5.18
CA GLN A 15 -11.26 -1.11 -6.09
C GLN A 15 -9.85 -1.60 -6.41
N ARG A 16 -8.84 -0.72 -6.28
CA ARG A 16 -7.41 -1.04 -6.48
C ARG A 16 -6.71 -1.47 -5.19
N TRP A 17 -7.45 -2.04 -4.23
CA TRP A 17 -6.89 -2.56 -2.97
C TRP A 17 -5.80 -3.62 -3.17
N ARG A 18 -5.87 -4.39 -4.27
CA ARG A 18 -4.86 -5.41 -4.62
C ARG A 18 -3.50 -4.78 -4.93
N ASP A 19 -3.49 -3.66 -5.65
CA ASP A 19 -2.26 -2.92 -5.98
C ASP A 19 -1.64 -2.35 -4.71
N TYR A 20 -2.48 -1.83 -3.81
CA TYR A 20 -2.03 -1.40 -2.48
C TYR A 20 -1.45 -2.55 -1.66
N LYS A 21 -2.15 -3.70 -1.57
CA LYS A 21 -1.67 -4.91 -0.89
C LYS A 21 -0.31 -5.34 -1.44
N SER A 22 -0.16 -5.41 -2.76
CA SER A 22 1.10 -5.78 -3.42
C SER A 22 2.22 -4.81 -3.07
N LEU A 23 1.98 -3.50 -3.20
CA LEU A 23 2.97 -2.48 -2.88
C LEU A 23 3.38 -2.50 -1.40
N ARG A 24 2.41 -2.62 -0.49
CA ARG A 24 2.63 -2.69 0.95
C ARG A 24 3.45 -3.91 1.34
N LEU A 25 3.07 -5.08 0.84
CA LEU A 25 3.78 -6.34 1.10
C LEU A 25 5.20 -6.34 0.53
N ARG A 26 5.41 -5.70 -0.64
CA ARG A 26 6.76 -5.51 -1.18
C ARG A 26 7.59 -4.59 -0.28
N ALA A 27 7.03 -3.45 0.13
CA ALA A 27 7.73 -2.51 1.01
C ALA A 27 8.08 -3.14 2.37
N LEU A 28 7.22 -3.99 2.93
CA LEU A 28 7.53 -4.74 4.15
C LEU A 28 8.70 -5.73 4.00
N LYS A 29 9.00 -6.19 2.78
CA LYS A 29 10.19 -7.01 2.51
C LYS A 29 11.44 -6.16 2.29
N GLU A 30 11.32 -5.08 1.53
CA GLU A 30 12.44 -4.26 1.09
C GLU A 30 12.89 -3.27 2.19
N GLU A 31 11.94 -2.69 2.92
CA GLU A 31 12.17 -1.66 3.95
C GLU A 31 11.38 -1.96 5.23
N PRO A 32 11.60 -3.10 5.90
CA PRO A 32 10.83 -3.51 7.07
C PRO A 32 10.88 -2.50 8.22
N PHE A 33 11.98 -1.78 8.38
CA PHE A 33 12.18 -0.78 9.44
C PHE A 33 11.27 0.45 9.30
N ALA A 34 10.70 0.70 8.12
CA ALA A 34 9.77 1.81 7.89
C ALA A 34 8.36 1.52 8.41
N PHE A 35 8.11 0.31 8.94
CA PHE A 35 6.80 -0.16 9.32
C PHE A 35 6.79 -0.72 10.76
N GLY A 36 5.65 -0.58 11.43
CA GLY A 36 5.44 -1.17 12.77
C GLY A 36 4.94 -2.62 12.75
N THR A 37 4.94 -3.27 11.59
CA THR A 37 4.42 -4.62 11.35
C THR A 37 5.37 -5.37 10.42
N SER A 38 5.35 -6.70 10.45
CA SER A 38 6.17 -7.54 9.59
C SER A 38 5.45 -8.00 8.32
N TYR A 39 6.21 -8.36 7.28
CA TYR A 39 5.67 -9.02 6.08
C TYR A 39 4.92 -10.30 6.44
N GLU A 40 5.46 -11.09 7.37
CA GLU A 40 4.89 -12.38 7.79
C GLU A 40 3.53 -12.22 8.48
N GLU A 41 3.36 -11.17 9.28
CA GLU A 41 2.08 -10.83 9.89
C GLU A 41 1.05 -10.34 8.85
N GLU A 42 1.47 -9.50 7.90
CA GLU A 42 0.54 -8.89 6.95
C GLU A 42 0.17 -9.83 5.79
N LYS A 43 1.07 -10.72 5.32
CA LYS A 43 0.81 -11.57 4.14
C LYS A 43 -0.40 -12.50 4.32
N ASN A 44 -0.67 -12.90 5.57
CA ASN A 44 -1.73 -13.84 5.93
C ASN A 44 -3.09 -13.16 6.19
N LYS A 45 -3.17 -11.82 6.07
CA LYS A 45 -4.42 -11.09 6.27
C LYS A 45 -5.37 -11.35 5.10
N VAL A 46 -6.63 -11.67 5.43
CA VAL A 46 -7.72 -11.90 4.46
C VAL A 46 -8.05 -10.64 3.65
N ASP A 47 -8.59 -10.81 2.45
CA ASP A 47 -8.88 -9.69 1.53
C ASP A 47 -9.79 -8.62 2.13
N LYS A 48 -10.73 -9.00 3.01
CA LYS A 48 -11.61 -8.07 3.72
C LYS A 48 -10.85 -7.04 4.55
N PHE A 49 -9.70 -7.42 5.13
CA PHE A 49 -8.80 -6.51 5.85
C PHE A 49 -8.25 -5.43 4.91
N TRP A 50 -7.73 -5.84 3.75
CA TRP A 50 -7.14 -4.93 2.77
C TRP A 50 -8.14 -3.95 2.17
N ILE A 51 -9.37 -4.42 1.92
CA ILE A 51 -10.47 -3.59 1.45
C ILE A 51 -10.84 -2.56 2.52
N ALA A 52 -11.04 -3.00 3.77
CA ALA A 52 -11.39 -2.12 4.89
C ALA A 52 -10.32 -1.06 5.15
N GLN A 53 -9.04 -1.43 5.06
CA GLN A 53 -7.93 -0.50 5.25
C GLN A 53 -7.96 0.64 4.22
N ARG A 54 -8.24 0.34 2.94
CA ARG A 54 -8.43 1.39 1.91
C ARG A 54 -9.62 2.30 2.19
N VAL A 55 -10.71 1.76 2.75
CA VAL A 55 -11.89 2.55 3.12
C VAL A 55 -11.58 3.50 4.29
N SER A 56 -10.81 3.04 5.28
CA SER A 56 -10.43 3.84 6.46
C SER A 56 -9.58 5.07 6.08
N TYR A 57 -8.55 4.90 5.24
CA TYR A 57 -7.74 6.02 4.73
C TYR A 57 -8.45 6.86 3.65
N GLY A 58 -9.67 6.47 3.24
CA GLY A 58 -10.50 7.21 2.31
C GLY A 58 -11.33 8.31 2.95
N LYS A 59 -11.55 8.25 4.28
CA LYS A 59 -12.27 9.24 5.08
C LYS A 59 -11.32 10.33 5.59
N ASN A 60 -10.99 11.26 4.71
CA ASN A 60 -10.58 12.64 4.96
C ASN A 60 -10.61 13.36 3.61
#